data_AF-A0A940SRW9-F1
#
_entry.id   AF-A0A940SRW9-F1
#
_cell.length_a   1.000
_cell.length_b   1.000
_cell.length_c   1.000
_cell.angle_alpha   90.00
_cell.angle_beta   90.00
_cell.angle_gamma   90.00
#
_symmetry.space_group_name_H-M   'P 1'
#
loop_
_entity.id
_entity.type
_entity.pdbx_description
1 polymer ?
#
loop_
_entity_poly.entity_id
_entity_poly.type
_entity_poly.pdbx_seq_one_letter_code
_entity_poly.pdbx_strand_id
1 'polypeptide(L)'
;MIFRGDLQFAEETMGKALKAFSATEFDFIPHPVTFSYGSAEFDRLETSVALFERADQIMYQRKKALHAKERAAAAISGNPIADGAKAAVQADTPKED
;
A
#
# COMPACT_ATOMS: atom_id res chain seq x y z
N MET A 1 -6.94 -7.87 -7.16
CA MET A 1 -6.75 -9.05 -8.04
C MET A 1 -7.14 -10.29 -7.24
N ILE A 2 -7.95 -11.20 -7.78
CA ILE A 2 -8.36 -12.42 -7.08
C ILE A 2 -7.51 -13.57 -7.62
N PHE A 3 -6.69 -14.18 -6.76
CA PHE A 3 -5.93 -15.38 -7.11
C PHE A 3 -6.76 -16.63 -6.78
N ARG A 4 -6.82 -17.58 -7.71
CA ARG A 4 -7.33 -18.92 -7.47
C ARG A 4 -6.13 -19.83 -7.23
N GLY A 5 -5.72 -19.96 -5.98
CA GLY A 5 -4.55 -20.72 -5.52
C GLY A 5 -4.44 -20.63 -4.00
N ASP A 6 -3.46 -21.30 -3.40
CA ASP A 6 -3.15 -21.10 -1.98
C ASP A 6 -2.58 -19.69 -1.73
N LEU A 7 -2.65 -19.26 -0.47
CA LEU A 7 -2.21 -17.92 -0.06
C LEU A 7 -0.73 -17.67 -0.39
N GLN A 8 0.11 -18.71 -0.28
CA GLN A 8 1.54 -18.59 -0.53
C GLN A 8 1.80 -18.24 -2.00
N PHE A 9 1.16 -18.95 -2.93
CA PHE A 9 1.29 -18.68 -4.35
C PHE A 9 0.80 -17.26 -4.72
N ALA A 10 -0.29 -16.80 -4.09
CA ALA A 10 -0.79 -15.44 -4.27
C ALA A 10 0.24 -14.39 -3.80
N GLU A 11 0.81 -14.57 -2.61
CA GLU A 11 1.82 -13.68 -2.04
C GLU A 11 3.11 -13.66 -2.88
N GLU A 12 3.60 -14.82 -3.32
CA GLU A 12 4.78 -14.92 -4.18
C GLU A 12 4.56 -14.22 -5.53
N THR A 13 3.38 -14.40 -6.13
CA THR A 13 3.05 -13.78 -7.41
C THR A 13 2.95 -12.26 -7.28
N MET A 14 2.29 -11.77 -6.24
CA MET A 14 2.21 -10.33 -5.97
C MET A 14 3.57 -9.73 -5.62
N GLY A 15 4.43 -10.46 -4.91
CA GLY A 15 5.81 -10.06 -4.67
C GLY A 15 6.62 -9.91 -5.96
N LYS A 16 6.49 -10.85 -6.89
CA LYS A 16 7.10 -10.76 -8.23
C LYS A 16 6.57 -9.57 -9.02
N ALA A 17 5.25 -9.35 -9.01
CA ALA A 17 4.62 -8.22 -9.69
C ALA A 17 5.10 -6.88 -9.12
N LEU A 18 5.16 -6.76 -7.79
CA LEU A 18 5.71 -5.58 -7.11
C LEU A 18 7.15 -5.30 -7.53
N LYS A 19 7.99 -6.34 -7.52
CA LYS A 19 9.40 -6.21 -7.91
C LYS A 19 9.55 -5.77 -9.37
N ALA A 20 8.79 -6.39 -10.28
CA ALA A 20 8.82 -6.07 -11.69
C ALA A 20 8.38 -4.62 -11.94
N PHE A 21 7.25 -4.22 -11.36
CA PHE A 21 6.71 -2.86 -11.51
C PHE A 21 7.64 -1.80 -10.93
N SER A 22 8.21 -2.05 -9.75
CA SER A 22 9.12 -1.10 -9.09
C SER A 22 10.49 -0.98 -9.79
N ALA A 23 10.83 -1.93 -10.67
CA ALA A 23 12.04 -1.87 -11.48
C ALA A 23 11.80 -1.19 -12.85
N THR A 24 10.55 -0.94 -13.22
CA THR A 24 10.21 -0.27 -14.47
C THR A 24 10.47 1.23 -14.34
N GLU A 25 11.32 1.75 -15.23
CA GLU A 25 11.47 3.18 -15.42
C GLU A 25 10.41 3.67 -16.41
N PHE A 26 9.68 4.71 -16.02
CA PHE A 26 8.67 5.35 -16.86
C PHE A 26 9.23 6.70 -17.31
N ASP A 27 9.44 6.88 -18.60
CA ASP A 27 9.98 8.11 -19.21
C ASP A 27 9.11 9.35 -18.95
N PHE A 28 7.82 9.15 -18.68
CA PHE A 28 6.86 10.20 -18.34
C PHE A 28 6.66 10.42 -16.83
N ILE A 29 7.30 9.64 -15.95
CA ILE A 29 7.19 9.81 -14.49
C ILE A 29 8.58 10.11 -13.91
N PRO A 30 8.81 11.32 -13.36
CA PRO A 30 10.14 11.74 -12.90
C PRO A 30 10.59 11.07 -11.59
N HIS A 31 9.76 10.20 -11.01
CA HIS A 31 9.98 9.57 -9.72
C HIS A 31 9.72 8.07 -9.79
N PRO A 32 10.46 7.25 -9.03
CA PRO A 32 10.18 5.83 -8.90
C PRO A 32 8.74 5.59 -8.45
N VAL A 33 8.03 4.69 -9.14
CA VAL A 33 6.66 4.32 -8.79
C VAL A 33 6.64 2.91 -8.23
N THR A 34 5.87 2.71 -7.17
CA THR A 34 5.66 1.41 -6.56
C THR A 34 4.22 1.30 -6.05
N PHE A 35 3.82 0.13 -5.58
CA PHE A 35 2.51 -0.09 -5.00
C PHE A 35 2.57 -0.97 -3.76
N SER A 36 1.53 -0.93 -2.94
CA SER A 36 1.33 -1.87 -1.83
C SER A 36 0.21 -2.84 -2.18
N TYR A 37 0.28 -4.06 -1.67
CA TYR A 37 -0.75 -5.08 -1.85
C TYR A 37 -0.97 -5.86 -0.57
N GLY A 38 -2.15 -6.45 -0.43
CA GLY A 38 -2.45 -7.45 0.59
C GLY A 38 -3.20 -8.62 -0.04
N SER A 39 -2.92 -9.82 0.44
CA SER A 39 -3.62 -11.04 0.03
C SER A 39 -4.22 -11.70 1.26
N ALA A 40 -5.38 -12.32 1.09
CA ALA A 40 -6.06 -13.05 2.15
C ALA A 40 -6.61 -14.37 1.59
N GLU A 41 -6.52 -15.43 2.39
CA GLU A 41 -7.08 -16.74 2.05
C GLU A 41 -8.55 -16.80 2.44
N PHE A 42 -9.39 -17.31 1.55
CA PHE A 42 -10.81 -17.51 1.84
C PHE A 42 -11.02 -18.74 2.73
N ASP A 43 -11.53 -18.53 3.95
CA ASP A 43 -11.71 -19.59 4.95
C ASP A 43 -12.99 -20.42 4.77
N ARG A 44 -13.80 -20.11 3.74
CA ARG A 44 -15.10 -20.71 3.41
C ARG A 44 -16.24 -20.42 4.39
N LEU A 45 -15.97 -19.72 5.48
CA LEU A 45 -16.95 -19.40 6.52
C LEU A 45 -17.29 -17.91 6.50
N GLU A 46 -16.35 -17.06 6.10
CA GLU A 46 -16.51 -15.62 6.06
C GLU A 46 -17.29 -15.13 4.84
N THR A 47 -17.74 -13.88 4.90
CA THR A 47 -18.34 -13.18 3.76
C THR A 47 -17.25 -12.65 2.83
N SER A 48 -17.60 -12.39 1.57
CA SER A 48 -16.66 -11.73 0.65
C SER A 48 -16.18 -10.37 1.17
N VAL A 49 -17.03 -9.64 1.89
CA VAL A 49 -16.67 -8.35 2.50
C VAL A 49 -15.57 -8.52 3.54
N ALA A 50 -15.72 -9.48 4.46
CA ALA A 50 -14.72 -9.76 5.49
C ALA A 50 -13.37 -10.19 4.87
N LEU A 51 -13.42 -11.00 3.80
CA LEU A 51 -12.21 -11.39 3.05
C LEU A 51 -11.49 -10.17 2.48
N PHE A 52 -12.22 -9.23 1.85
CA PHE A 52 -11.64 -8.02 1.29
C PHE A 52 -11.09 -7.09 2.38
N GLU A 53 -11.79 -6.92 3.48
CA GLU A 53 -11.33 -6.11 4.61
C GLU A 53 -10.00 -6.63 5.18
N ARG A 54 -9.83 -7.96 5.30
CA ARG A 54 -8.56 -8.54 5.74
C ARG A 54 -7.43 -8.26 4.75
N ALA A 55 -7.67 -8.41 3.45
CA ALA A 55 -6.68 -8.10 2.42
C ALA A 55 -6.30 -6.59 2.45
N ASP A 56 -7.28 -5.70 2.59
CA ASP A 56 -7.07 -4.25 2.67
C ASP A 56 -6.29 -3.87 3.94
N GLN A 57 -6.58 -4.50 5.06
CA GLN A 57 -5.85 -4.25 6.31
C GLN A 57 -4.37 -4.63 6.18
N ILE A 58 -4.05 -5.75 5.51
CA ILE A 58 -2.67 -6.16 5.23
C ILE A 58 -1.97 -5.15 4.32
N MET A 59 -2.65 -4.72 3.25
CA MET A 59 -2.13 -3.66 2.36
C MET A 59 -1.85 -2.38 3.14
N TYR A 60 -2.79 -1.94 3.99
CA TYR A 60 -2.67 -0.73 4.78
C TYR A 60 -1.48 -0.79 5.75
N GLN A 61 -1.28 -1.93 6.42
CA GLN A 61 -0.13 -2.14 7.29
C GLN A 61 1.20 -2.04 6.53
N ARG A 62 1.28 -2.65 5.34
CA ARG A 62 2.47 -2.59 4.48
C ARG A 62 2.76 -1.17 4.00
N LYS A 63 1.72 -0.44 3.56
CA LYS A 63 1.83 0.97 3.17
C LYS A 63 2.33 1.84 4.33
N LYS A 64 1.78 1.63 5.54
CA LYS A 64 2.21 2.34 6.75
C LYS A 64 3.68 2.05 7.09
N ALA A 65 4.12 0.80 6.98
CA ALA A 65 5.50 0.41 7.22
C ALA A 65 6.46 1.03 6.18
N LEU A 66 6.06 1.10 4.90
CA LEU A 66 6.84 1.74 3.85
C LEU A 66 7.02 3.24 4.14
N HIS A 67 5.93 3.98 4.40
CA HIS A 67 6.01 5.40 4.73
C HIS A 67 6.83 5.69 6.01
N ALA A 68 6.82 4.79 6.98
CA ALA A 68 7.69 4.91 8.14
C ALA A 68 9.18 4.84 7.75
N LYS A 69 9.55 3.93 6.84
CA LYS A 69 10.92 3.84 6.30
C LYS A 69 11.31 5.07 5.48
N GLU A 70 10.42 5.55 4.62
CA GLU A 70 10.65 6.76 3.82
C GLU A 70 10.90 7.99 4.71
N ARG A 71 10.08 8.18 5.75
CA ARG A 71 10.28 9.27 6.72
C ARG A 71 11.60 9.14 7.48
N ALA A 72 11.99 7.93 7.88
CA ALA A 72 13.27 7.70 8.54
C ALA A 72 14.46 7.99 7.60
N ALA A 73 14.38 7.58 6.33
CA ALA A 73 15.41 7.87 5.33
C ALA A 73 15.52 9.38 5.05
N ALA A 74 14.39 10.08 4.94
CA ALA A 74 14.37 11.54 4.77
C ALA A 74 15.04 12.26 5.95
N ALA A 75 14.75 11.84 7.19
CA ALA A 75 15.36 12.42 8.39
C ALA A 75 16.88 12.25 8.47
N ILE A 76 17.42 11.14 7.93
CA ILE A 76 18.87 10.87 7.89
C ILE A 76 19.56 11.67 6.79
N SER A 77 18.90 11.90 5.65
CA SER A 77 19.48 12.58 4.49
C SER A 77 19.69 14.09 4.67
N GLY A 78 19.21 14.69 5.77
CA GLY A 78 19.36 16.12 6.05
C GLY A 78 18.70 17.04 5.02
N ASN A 79 17.90 16.51 4.09
CA ASN A 79 17.29 17.26 3.01
C ASN A 79 15.84 17.63 3.40
N PRO A 80 15.54 18.91 3.70
CA PRO A 80 14.17 19.34 3.91
C PRO A 80 13.51 19.43 2.53
N ILE A 81 12.91 18.33 2.06
CA ILE A 81 11.83 18.49 1.10
C ILE A 81 10.68 19.10 1.89
N ALA A 82 10.67 20.43 1.84
CA ALA A 82 9.78 21.36 2.50
C ALA A 82 8.32 20.92 2.40
N ASP A 83 7.66 20.85 3.56
CA ASP A 83 6.34 21.45 3.89
C ASP A 83 5.27 21.62 2.78
N GLY A 84 5.23 20.76 1.76
CA GLY A 84 4.28 20.86 0.64
C GLY A 84 2.96 20.08 0.84
N ALA A 85 2.85 19.26 1.89
CA ALA A 85 1.70 18.38 2.12
C ALA A 85 0.89 18.73 3.38
N LYS A 86 0.94 19.97 3.85
CA LYS A 86 0.13 20.44 5.00
C LYS A 86 -1.25 20.99 4.65
N ALA A 87 -1.69 20.95 3.39
CA ALA A 87 -2.91 21.64 2.96
C ALA A 87 -4.10 20.75 2.56
N ALA A 88 -4.11 19.44 2.82
CA ALA A 88 -5.22 18.58 2.38
C ALA A 88 -5.58 17.44 3.35
N VAL A 89 -5.76 17.74 4.64
CA VAL A 89 -6.63 16.90 5.50
C VAL A 89 -7.39 17.83 6.45
N GLN A 90 -8.25 18.68 5.89
CA GLN A 90 -9.37 19.25 6.60
C GLN A 90 -10.60 18.85 5.79
N ALA A 91 -11.10 17.65 6.07
CA ALA A 91 -12.38 17.17 5.57
C ALA A 91 -13.14 16.57 6.75
N ASP A 92 -14.09 17.37 7.22
CA ASP A 92 -15.32 17.03 7.92
C ASP A 92 -15.31 15.94 8.99
N THR A 93 -15.27 16.41 10.23
CA THR A 93 -16.01 15.81 11.34
C THR A 93 -17.50 15.72 10.97
N PRO A 94 -18.16 14.55 11.08
CA PRO A 94 -19.61 14.50 10.87
C PRO A 94 -20.31 15.24 12.01
N LYS A 95 -21.10 16.26 11.65
CA LYS A 95 -22.24 16.73 12.44
C LYS A 95 -23.47 16.00 11.92
N GLU A 96 -24.15 15.26 12.77
CA GLU A 96 -25.60 15.07 12.66
C GLU A 96 -26.19 15.15 14.07
N ASP A 97 -26.90 16.27 14.26
CA ASP A 97 -28.20 16.50 14.92
C ASP A 97 -28.71 15.56 16.02
#